data_AF-A0A381S273-F1
#
_entry.id   AF-A0A381S273-F1
#
_cell.length_a   1.000
_cell.length_b   1.000
_cell.length_c   1.000
_cell.angle_alpha   90.00
_cell.angle_beta   90.00
_cell.angle_gamma   90.00
#
_symmetry.space_group_name_H-M   'P 1'
#
loop_
_entity.id
_entity.type
_entity.pdbx_description
1 polymer ?
#
loop_
_entity_poly.entity_id
_entity_poly.type
_entity_poly.pdbx_seq_one_letter_code
_entity_poly.pdbx_strand_id
1 'polypeptide(L)'
;MENAQGGVVIESVEALAKYRCNIVEMFHIPIIQNLLGLAGMHVGDVTEIHSHQQALRQCKDYLSEHFWTRPLIEDDDTAEAARRLSEGKLPPTAGVIANKACADLYNLDILQESIHDLKHNLTLFLGVNRLGDS
;
A
#
# COMPACT_ATOMS: atom_id res chain seq x y z
N MET A 1 -4.17 -4.56 -16.74
CA MET A 1 -4.56 -4.51 -15.32
C MET A 1 -4.94 -3.08 -15.01
N GLU A 2 -6.03 -2.86 -14.28
CA GLU A 2 -6.64 -1.53 -14.08
C GLU A 2 -6.87 -1.28 -12.60
N ASN A 3 -6.54 -0.08 -12.14
CA ASN A 3 -6.79 0.40 -10.79
C ASN A 3 -7.81 1.54 -10.86
N ALA A 4 -8.86 1.50 -10.04
CA ALA A 4 -9.95 2.47 -10.05
C ALA A 4 -9.49 3.93 -9.92
N GLN A 5 -8.30 4.18 -9.37
CA GLN A 5 -7.76 5.53 -9.13
C GLN A 5 -6.56 5.90 -10.02
N GLY A 6 -5.89 4.92 -10.64
CA GLY A 6 -4.68 5.12 -11.45
C GLY A 6 -4.83 4.75 -12.93
N GLY A 7 -5.95 4.15 -13.31
CA GLY A 7 -6.16 3.63 -14.65
C GLY A 7 -5.35 2.35 -14.91
N VAL A 8 -4.99 2.14 -16.17
CA VAL A 8 -4.29 0.93 -16.62
C VAL A 8 -2.82 0.96 -16.19
N VAL A 9 -2.35 -0.11 -15.55
CA VAL A 9 -0.93 -0.34 -15.27
C VAL A 9 -0.24 -0.74 -16.58
N ILE A 10 0.46 0.20 -17.21
CA ILE A 10 0.99 0.07 -18.58
C ILE A 10 2.03 -1.04 -18.66
N GLU A 11 2.90 -1.15 -17.67
CA GLU A 11 3.96 -2.16 -17.60
C GLU A 11 3.38 -3.58 -17.64
N SER A 12 2.23 -3.76 -16.98
CA SER A 12 1.50 -5.03 -17.03
C SER A 12 0.92 -5.31 -18.41
N VAL A 13 0.41 -4.30 -19.12
CA VAL A 13 -0.10 -4.46 -20.49
C VAL A 13 1.03 -4.76 -21.47
N GLU A 14 2.17 -4.07 -21.34
CA GLU A 14 3.36 -4.32 -22.15
C GLU A 14 3.90 -5.74 -21.92
N ALA A 15 3.96 -6.20 -20.68
CA ALA A 15 4.37 -7.56 -20.36
C ALA A 15 3.44 -8.62 -20.99
N LEU A 16 2.11 -8.43 -20.89
CA LEU A 16 1.13 -9.33 -21.52
C LEU A 16 1.20 -9.29 -23.05
N ALA A 17 1.54 -8.15 -23.64
CA ALA A 17 1.75 -8.04 -25.08
C ALA A 17 3.04 -8.73 -25.53
N LYS A 18 4.10 -8.67 -24.72
CA LYS A 18 5.42 -9.24 -25.02
C LYS A 18 5.47 -10.76 -24.84
N TYR A 19 4.82 -11.29 -23.81
CA TYR A 19 4.83 -12.72 -23.51
C TYR A 19 3.49 -13.34 -23.88
N ARG A 20 3.51 -14.39 -24.70
CA ARG A 20 2.31 -15.16 -25.03
C ARG A 20 1.78 -15.86 -23.77
N CYS A 21 0.73 -15.31 -23.18
CA CYS A 21 0.09 -15.85 -21.98
C CYS A 21 -1.43 -15.97 -22.17
N ASN A 22 -2.02 -16.96 -21.50
CA ASN A 22 -3.47 -17.12 -21.39
C ASN A 22 -3.93 -16.54 -20.05
N ILE A 23 -4.95 -15.68 -20.08
CA ILE A 23 -5.64 -15.24 -18.86
C ILE A 23 -6.54 -16.37 -18.41
N VAL A 24 -6.27 -16.90 -17.21
CA VAL A 24 -7.07 -17.98 -16.60
C VAL A 24 -8.14 -17.44 -15.66
N GLU A 25 -7.88 -16.28 -15.06
CA GLU A 25 -8.79 -15.69 -14.09
C GLU A 25 -8.65 -14.17 -14.05
N MET A 26 -9.73 -13.50 -13.67
CA MET A 26 -9.78 -12.07 -13.42
C MET A 26 -10.53 -11.83 -12.12
N PHE A 27 -9.91 -11.14 -11.17
CA PHE A 27 -10.52 -10.88 -9.86
C PHE A 27 -10.12 -9.52 -9.32
N HIS A 28 -11.00 -8.95 -8.48
CA HIS A 28 -10.77 -7.65 -7.85
C HIS A 28 -10.31 -7.83 -6.41
N ILE A 29 -9.27 -7.10 -6.02
CA ILE A 29 -8.85 -7.01 -4.62
C ILE A 29 -9.12 -5.58 -4.12
N PRO A 30 -9.77 -5.42 -2.95
CA PRO A 30 -9.92 -4.11 -2.32
C PRO A 30 -8.58 -3.59 -1.79
N ILE A 31 -8.29 -2.33 -2.08
CA ILE A 31 -7.12 -1.63 -1.57
C ILE A 31 -7.49 -0.94 -0.26
N ILE A 32 -7.06 -1.53 0.85
CA ILE A 32 -7.30 -1.01 2.20
C ILE A 32 -5.96 -0.58 2.79
N GLN A 33 -5.75 0.73 2.84
CA GLN A 33 -4.59 1.35 3.51
C GLN A 33 -4.90 1.66 4.98
N ASN A 34 -3.93 1.39 5.85
CA ASN A 34 -4.00 1.59 7.30
C ASN A 34 -2.74 2.34 7.75
N LEU A 35 -2.86 3.08 8.85
CA LEU A 35 -1.71 3.66 9.54
C LEU A 35 -1.15 2.64 10.53
N LEU A 36 0.10 2.27 10.35
CA LEU A 36 0.84 1.32 11.18
C LEU A 36 1.90 2.03 12.03
N GLY A 37 2.21 1.45 13.19
CA GLY A 37 3.24 1.93 14.11
C GLY A 37 3.91 0.77 14.86
N LEU A 38 4.94 1.07 15.62
CA LEU A 38 5.54 0.07 16.50
C LEU A 38 4.56 -0.36 17.60
N ALA A 39 4.77 -1.56 18.14
CA ALA A 39 3.92 -2.11 19.21
C ALA A 39 3.81 -1.15 20.41
N GLY A 40 2.59 -0.83 20.82
CA GLY A 40 2.29 0.07 21.94
C GLY A 40 2.40 1.58 21.63
N MET A 41 2.66 1.95 20.38
CA MET A 41 2.62 3.33 19.92
C MET A 41 1.17 3.83 19.82
N HIS A 42 0.92 5.09 20.15
CA HIS A 42 -0.39 5.72 19.93
C HIS A 42 -0.35 6.61 18.68
N VAL A 43 -1.50 6.85 18.07
CA VAL A 43 -1.63 7.73 16.89
C VAL A 43 -1.06 9.14 17.12
N GLY A 44 -1.14 9.64 18.36
CA GLY A 44 -0.59 10.95 18.75
C GLY A 44 0.95 11.01 18.82
N ASP A 45 1.61 9.85 18.88
CA ASP A 45 3.07 9.77 18.94
C ASP A 45 3.72 9.92 17.54
N VAL A 46 2.92 9.87 16.46
CA VAL A 46 3.41 9.90 15.08
C VAL A 46 4.08 11.25 14.76
N THR A 47 5.38 11.20 14.44
CA THR A 47 6.17 12.40 14.11
C THR A 47 6.33 12.62 12.61
N GLU A 48 6.32 11.55 11.83
CA GLU A 48 6.48 11.53 10.37
C GLU A 48 5.79 10.30 9.79
N ILE A 49 5.41 10.35 8.51
CA ILE A 49 4.65 9.28 7.86
C ILE A 49 5.37 8.84 6.58
N HIS A 50 5.68 7.55 6.47
CA HIS A 50 6.36 6.94 5.32
C HIS A 50 5.42 6.04 4.54
N SER A 51 5.50 6.08 3.21
CA SER A 51 4.77 5.17 2.32
C SER A 51 5.14 5.41 0.86
N HIS A 52 4.75 4.48 -0.02
CA HIS A 52 4.72 4.74 -1.45
C HIS A 52 3.86 5.95 -1.81
N GLN A 53 4.30 6.72 -2.81
CA GLN A 53 3.66 7.95 -3.28
C GLN A 53 2.16 7.77 -3.57
N GLN A 54 1.80 6.65 -4.19
CA GLN A 54 0.41 6.35 -4.52
C GLN A 54 -0.44 6.18 -3.26
N ALA A 55 0.06 5.51 -2.23
CA ALA A 55 -0.68 5.29 -0.98
C ALA A 55 -0.79 6.59 -0.17
N LEU A 56 0.23 7.46 -0.16
CA LEU A 56 0.13 8.81 0.41
C LEU A 56 -0.97 9.63 -0.28
N ARG A 57 -1.02 9.60 -1.62
CA ARG A 57 -2.07 10.28 -2.39
C ARG A 57 -3.47 9.73 -2.15
N GLN A 58 -3.57 8.42 -1.87
CA GLN A 58 -4.85 7.75 -1.59
C GLN A 58 -5.39 8.01 -0.19
N CYS A 59 -4.61 8.60 0.71
CA CYS A 59 -5.01 8.91 2.08
C CYS A 59 -4.92 10.41 2.37
N LYS A 60 -4.99 11.24 1.32
CA LYS A 60 -4.66 12.67 1.41
C LYS A 60 -5.61 13.40 2.35
N ASP A 61 -6.91 13.06 2.32
CA ASP A 61 -7.90 13.77 3.11
C ASP A 61 -7.66 13.48 4.60
N TYR A 62 -7.49 12.21 4.96
CA TYR A 62 -7.17 11.80 6.33
C TYR A 62 -5.87 12.44 6.85
N LEU A 63 -4.80 12.42 6.03
CA LEU A 63 -3.51 13.03 6.38
C LEU A 63 -3.61 14.55 6.54
N SER A 64 -4.42 15.23 5.73
CA SER A 64 -4.62 16.67 5.83
C SER A 64 -5.45 17.08 7.07
N GLU A 65 -6.30 16.20 7.57
CA GLU A 65 -7.10 16.46 8.76
C GLU A 65 -6.31 16.18 10.05
N HIS A 66 -5.57 15.07 10.09
CA HIS A 66 -4.95 14.55 11.32
C HIS A 66 -3.45 14.85 11.44
N PHE A 67 -2.77 15.00 10.30
CA PHE A 67 -1.30 15.04 10.22
C PHE A 67 -0.75 16.18 9.37
N TRP A 68 -1.50 17.28 9.21
CA TRP A 68 -1.11 18.42 8.36
C TRP A 68 0.24 19.09 8.69
N THR A 69 0.74 18.91 9.92
CA THR A 69 2.06 19.41 10.35
C THR A 69 3.18 18.38 10.23
N ARG A 70 2.86 17.11 9.94
CA ARG A 70 3.83 16.03 9.92
C ARG A 70 4.44 15.84 8.54
N PRO A 71 5.76 15.63 8.44
CA PRO A 71 6.39 15.30 7.17
C PRO A 71 5.78 14.02 6.58
N LEU A 72 5.49 14.07 5.28
CA LEU A 72 5.15 12.91 4.47
C LEU A 72 6.39 12.53 3.66
N ILE A 73 6.91 11.33 3.86
CA ILE A 73 8.16 10.84 3.26
C ILE A 73 7.81 9.75 2.25
N GLU A 74 8.21 9.99 1.00
CA GLU A 74 8.00 9.06 -0.09
C GLU A 74 9.04 7.94 -0.03
N ASP A 75 8.56 6.70 -0.01
CA ASP A 75 9.36 5.48 -0.12
C ASP A 75 9.01 4.73 -1.42
N ASP A 76 9.88 3.81 -1.83
CA ASP A 76 9.69 3.04 -3.08
C ASP A 76 8.54 2.02 -2.99
N ASP A 77 8.22 1.52 -1.78
CA ASP A 77 7.20 0.49 -1.58
C ASP A 77 6.60 0.55 -0.16
N THR A 78 5.29 0.26 -0.05
CA THR A 78 4.57 0.29 1.24
C THR A 78 5.00 -0.79 2.21
N ALA A 79 5.27 -2.00 1.72
CA ALA A 79 5.71 -3.13 2.54
C ALA A 79 7.17 -2.95 2.96
N GLU A 80 8.02 -2.36 2.11
CA GLU A 80 9.39 -1.99 2.48
C GLU A 80 9.43 -0.92 3.57
N ALA A 81 8.55 0.10 3.51
CA ALA A 81 8.43 1.09 4.58
C ALA A 81 8.06 0.42 5.93
N ALA A 82 7.11 -0.53 5.91
CA ALA A 82 6.68 -1.27 7.11
C ALA A 82 7.82 -2.15 7.66
N ARG A 83 8.54 -2.85 6.78
CA ARG A 83 9.72 -3.64 7.14
C ARG A 83 10.79 -2.80 7.80
N ARG A 84 11.10 -1.62 7.22
CA ARG A 84 12.10 -0.69 7.76
C ARG A 84 11.73 -0.16 9.14
N LEU A 85 10.46 0.13 9.39
CA LEU A 85 9.98 0.51 10.72
C LEU A 85 10.24 -0.62 11.73
N SER A 86 9.83 -1.84 11.40
CA SER A 86 10.03 -3.03 12.25
C SER A 86 11.51 -3.35 12.52
N GLU A 87 12.38 -3.15 11.53
CA GLU A 87 13.83 -3.33 11.66
C GLU A 87 14.56 -2.19 12.38
N GLY A 88 13.84 -1.16 12.86
CA GLY A 88 14.43 0.01 13.53
C GLY A 88 15.26 0.89 12.61
N LYS A 89 15.01 0.83 11.30
CA LYS A 89 15.65 1.68 10.27
C LYS A 89 14.90 2.99 10.02
N LEU A 90 13.78 3.19 10.70
CA LEU A 90 13.04 4.44 10.79
C LEU A 90 12.98 4.88 12.26
N PRO A 91 12.71 6.17 12.54
CA PRO A 91 12.45 6.62 13.90
C PRO A 91 11.33 5.79 14.56
N PRO A 92 11.42 5.50 15.87
CA PRO A 92 10.41 4.69 16.56
C PRO A 92 9.04 5.36 16.63
N THR A 93 8.98 6.67 16.38
CA THR A 93 7.77 7.48 16.30
C THR A 93 7.28 7.70 14.85
N ALA A 94 7.87 7.01 13.87
CA ALA A 94 7.38 7.07 12.49
C ALA A 94 6.13 6.21 12.33
N GLY A 95 5.13 6.74 11.62
CA GLY A 95 4.00 5.97 11.12
C GLY A 95 4.26 5.48 9.69
N VAL A 96 3.68 4.34 9.32
CA VAL A 96 3.75 3.83 7.95
C VAL A 96 2.35 3.60 7.41
N ILE A 97 2.09 3.99 6.15
CA ILE A 97 0.84 3.61 5.47
C ILE A 97 1.06 2.32 4.68
N ALA A 98 0.34 1.26 5.05
CA ALA A 98 0.40 -0.02 4.36
C ALA A 98 -0.88 -0.83 4.53
N ASN A 99 -0.95 -1.97 3.84
CA ASN A 99 -2.05 -2.93 4.02
C ASN A 99 -1.97 -3.62 5.39
N LYS A 100 -3.08 -4.22 5.82
CA LYS A 100 -3.16 -4.95 7.09
C LYS A 100 -2.18 -6.13 7.17
N ALA A 101 -1.92 -6.79 6.05
CA ALA A 101 -0.98 -7.92 6.01
C ALA A 101 0.45 -7.53 6.41
N CYS A 102 0.88 -6.29 6.17
CA CYS A 102 2.17 -5.78 6.63
C CYS A 102 2.24 -5.68 8.17
N ALA A 103 1.12 -5.39 8.84
CA ALA A 103 1.06 -5.35 10.30
C ALA A 103 1.36 -6.73 10.89
N ASP A 104 0.70 -7.77 10.36
CA ASP A 104 0.91 -9.15 10.79
C ASP A 104 2.32 -9.65 10.44
N LEU A 105 2.80 -9.33 9.23
CA LEU A 105 4.10 -9.80 8.73
C LEU A 105 5.27 -9.19 9.50
N TYR A 106 5.17 -7.92 9.88
CA TYR A 106 6.26 -7.16 10.51
C TYR A 106 6.03 -6.87 11.98
N ASN A 107 5.02 -7.50 12.60
CA ASN A 107 4.66 -7.33 14.01
C ASN A 107 4.51 -5.85 14.41
N LEU A 108 3.73 -5.12 13.60
CA LEU A 108 3.38 -3.72 13.82
C LEU A 108 1.94 -3.61 14.30
N ASP A 109 1.64 -2.56 15.05
CA ASP A 109 0.29 -2.24 15.49
C ASP A 109 -0.42 -1.37 14.45
N ILE A 110 -1.72 -1.60 14.27
CA ILE A 110 -2.56 -0.72 13.47
C ILE A 110 -3.02 0.44 14.36
N LEU A 111 -2.49 1.62 14.10
CA LEU A 111 -2.86 2.86 14.81
C LEU A 111 -4.22 3.39 14.33
N GLN A 112 -4.50 3.24 13.03
CA GLN A 112 -5.78 3.60 12.45
C GLN A 112 -6.10 2.71 11.24
N GLU A 113 -7.29 2.12 11.23
CA GLU A 113 -7.76 1.29 10.11
C GLU A 113 -8.39 2.13 8.98
N SER A 114 -8.22 1.66 7.74
CA SER A 114 -8.97 2.12 6.55
C SER A 114 -8.95 3.64 6.31
N ILE A 115 -7.75 4.24 6.34
CA ILE A 115 -7.53 5.68 6.22
C ILE A 115 -7.52 6.21 4.77
N HIS A 116 -7.70 5.33 3.80
CA HIS A 116 -7.81 5.72 2.40
C HIS A 116 -9.12 6.47 2.14
N ASP A 117 -9.05 7.43 1.21
CA ASP A 117 -10.10 8.38 0.89
C ASP A 117 -11.28 7.67 0.18
N LEU A 118 -10.98 6.81 -0.81
CA LEU A 118 -11.99 6.09 -1.59
C LEU A 118 -12.36 4.74 -0.98
N LYS A 119 -13.47 4.69 -0.22
CA LYS A 119 -13.93 3.46 0.46
C LYS A 119 -14.22 2.26 -0.45
N HIS A 120 -14.34 2.48 -1.76
CA HIS A 120 -14.57 1.42 -2.76
C HIS A 120 -13.45 1.42 -3.80
N ASN A 121 -12.21 1.31 -3.34
CA ASN A 121 -11.04 1.21 -4.21
C ASN A 121 -10.74 -0.27 -4.52
N LEU A 122 -10.98 -0.68 -5.77
CA LEU A 122 -10.72 -2.04 -6.25
C LEU A 122 -9.61 -2.00 -7.30
N THR A 123 -8.70 -2.97 -7.23
CA THR A 123 -7.70 -3.22 -8.28
C THR A 123 -8.01 -4.54 -8.96
N LEU A 124 -8.04 -4.54 -10.29
CA LEU A 124 -8.24 -5.73 -11.12
C LEU A 124 -6.91 -6.45 -11.34
N PHE A 125 -6.85 -7.69 -10.85
CA PHE A 125 -5.74 -8.61 -11.06
C PHE A 125 -6.09 -9.65 -12.12
N LEU A 126 -5.06 -10.08 -12.86
CA LEU A 126 -5.16 -11.10 -13.90
C LEU A 126 -4.29 -12.29 -13.49
N GLY A 127 -4.91 -13.45 -13.29
CA GLY A 127 -4.20 -14.72 -13.20
C GLY A 127 -3.83 -15.17 -14.61
N VAL A 128 -2.54 -15.44 -14.86
CA VAL A 128 -2.04 -15.81 -16.19
C VAL A 128 -1.19 -17.08 -16.16
N ASN A 129 -1.34 -17.89 -17.20
CA ASN A 129 -0.46 -19.03 -17.48
C ASN A 129 0.35 -18.77 -18.74
N ARG A 130 1.58 -19.29 -18.76
CA ARG A 130 2.41 -19.27 -19.97
C ARG A 130 1.81 -20.18 -21.04
N LEU A 131 1.73 -19.73 -22.29
CA LEU A 131 1.34 -20.61 -23.39
C LEU A 131 2.41 -21.69 -23.59
N GLY A 132 2.03 -22.96 -23.41
CA GLY A 132 2.89 -24.13 -23.65
C GLY A 132 3.07 -25.08 -22.47
N ASP A 133 2.65 -24.69 -21.26
CA ASP A 133 2.58 -25.59 -20.12
C ASP A 133 1.17 -26.23 -20.11
N SER A 134 1.06 -27.40 -20.76
CA SER A 134 -0.14 -28.28 -20.78
C SER A 134 0.16 -29.58 -20.06
#